data_AF-A0A9W8AIA7-F1
#
_entry.id   AF-A0A9W8AIA7-F1
#
_cell.length_a   1.000
_cell.length_b   1.000
_cell.length_c   1.000
_cell.angle_alpha   90.00
_cell.angle_beta   90.00
_cell.angle_gamma   90.00
#
_symmetry.space_group_name_H-M   'P 1'
#
loop_
_entity.id
_entity.type
_entity.pdbx_description
1 polymer ?
#
loop_
_entity_poly.entity_id
_entity_poly.type
_entity_poly.pdbx_seq_one_letter_code
_entity_poly.pdbx_strand_id
1 'polypeptide(L)'
;MRTQVSISLWLLSTGWVHGLPVLKAQSPGVLPISENPLKPPHRSTLPFPPPVIGCHDAIYCEGPILKTVQLSQVYPDSKTFVDQPTLVPVDQVMKNFENIKNPKDKEEIRRFLKENFAKEGSELIPVKPQDFHKNPNFLSGIKDRYLKGWAENLHDFWPELTRKVDKSKLCKGCSSSFLDIPHPFVVPGGRFREYYYWDSYFTME
;
A
#
# COMPACT_ATOMS: atom_id res chain seq x y z
N MET A 1 20.54 -9.73 -32.13
CA MET A 1 19.32 -10.04 -32.90
C MET A 1 18.13 -9.63 -32.05
N ARG A 2 17.46 -8.54 -32.45
CA ARG A 2 16.21 -8.05 -31.84
C ARG A 2 15.06 -8.62 -32.65
N THR A 3 14.10 -9.27 -32.00
CA THR A 3 12.76 -9.49 -32.56
C THR A 3 11.80 -8.58 -31.81
N GLN A 4 11.35 -7.55 -32.51
CA GLN A 4 10.28 -6.66 -32.12
C GLN A 4 8.96 -7.44 -32.05
N VAL A 5 8.23 -7.31 -30.95
CA VAL A 5 6.78 -7.54 -30.96
C VAL A 5 6.15 -6.20 -31.30
N SER A 6 5.65 -6.13 -32.53
CA SER A 6 4.84 -5.03 -33.04
C SER A 6 3.46 -5.11 -32.40
N ILE A 7 3.07 -4.10 -31.62
CA ILE A 7 1.65 -3.85 -31.35
C ILE A 7 1.30 -2.60 -32.15
N SER A 8 0.52 -2.85 -33.20
CA SER A 8 0.05 -1.90 -34.18
C SER A 8 -0.78 -0.79 -33.53
N LEU A 9 -0.56 0.43 -34.02
CA LEU A 9 -1.51 1.53 -33.97
C LEU A 9 -2.91 1.04 -34.36
N TRP A 10 -3.83 1.05 -33.40
CA TRP A 10 -5.27 1.13 -33.68
C TRP A 10 -5.86 2.09 -32.66
N LEU A 11 -5.88 3.38 -33.01
CA LEU A 11 -6.86 4.36 -32.51
C LEU A 11 -6.77 5.71 -33.28
N LEU A 12 -6.55 5.67 -34.60
CA LEU A 12 -6.71 6.84 -35.47
C LEU A 12 -7.24 6.40 -36.84
N SER A 13 -8.53 6.05 -36.90
CA SER A 13 -9.30 6.06 -38.16
C SER A 13 -10.78 5.81 -37.85
N THR A 14 -11.52 6.88 -37.60
CA THR A 14 -12.83 7.13 -38.22
C THR A 14 -13.18 8.59 -37.95
N GLY A 15 -13.03 9.43 -38.97
CA GLY A 15 -13.52 10.79 -38.94
C GLY A 15 -15.04 10.79 -38.94
N TRP A 16 -15.63 11.40 -37.92
CA TRP A 16 -17.01 11.89 -37.89
C TRP A 16 -17.02 13.20 -37.09
N VAL A 17 -16.61 14.28 -37.75
CA VAL A 17 -16.83 15.64 -37.26
C VAL A 17 -17.88 16.24 -38.18
N HIS A 18 -19.17 16.04 -37.89
CA HIS A 18 -20.27 16.94 -38.27
C HIS A 18 -21.55 16.50 -37.54
N GLY A 19 -22.07 17.38 -36.67
CA GLY A 19 -23.44 17.28 -36.14
C GLY A 19 -23.55 16.87 -34.68
N LEU A 20 -23.18 17.77 -33.75
CA LEU A 20 -23.75 17.76 -32.39
C LEU A 20 -24.47 19.08 -32.17
N PRO A 21 -25.75 19.08 -31.74
CA PRO A 21 -26.46 20.31 -31.45
C PRO A 21 -25.88 20.96 -30.18
N VAL A 22 -25.72 22.28 -30.21
CA VAL A 22 -25.37 23.09 -29.04
C VAL A 22 -26.53 23.01 -28.04
N LEU A 23 -26.35 22.27 -26.94
CA LEU A 23 -27.29 22.28 -25.82
C LEU A 23 -27.13 23.60 -25.05
N LYS A 24 -28.19 24.41 -25.03
CA LYS A 24 -28.32 25.58 -24.16
C LYS A 24 -28.32 25.10 -22.70
N ALA A 25 -27.46 25.70 -21.87
CA ALA A 25 -27.46 25.47 -20.44
C ALA A 25 -28.77 26.00 -19.83
N GLN A 26 -29.60 25.10 -19.31
CA GLN A 26 -30.71 25.42 -18.42
C GLN A 26 -30.18 25.43 -16.98
N SER A 27 -30.61 26.40 -16.16
CA SER A 27 -30.24 26.50 -14.74
C SER A 27 -30.57 25.22 -13.96
N PRO A 28 -29.77 24.85 -12.94
CA PRO A 28 -29.99 23.62 -12.20
C PRO A 28 -31.24 23.74 -11.33
N GLY A 29 -32.27 22.95 -11.65
CA GLY A 29 -33.39 22.71 -10.77
C GLY A 29 -32.97 21.83 -9.59
N VAL A 30 -33.36 22.21 -8.38
CA VAL A 30 -33.15 21.42 -7.15
C VAL A 30 -33.99 20.15 -7.25
N LEU A 31 -33.33 18.98 -7.22
CA LEU A 31 -34.01 17.69 -7.10
C LEU A 31 -34.48 17.51 -5.64
N PRO A 32 -35.71 16.99 -5.39
CA PRO A 32 -36.17 16.74 -4.03
C PRO A 32 -35.36 15.61 -3.40
N ILE A 33 -34.90 15.85 -2.17
CA ILE A 33 -34.19 14.87 -1.34
C ILE A 33 -35.21 13.80 -0.93
N SER A 34 -34.96 12.54 -1.31
CA SER A 34 -35.73 11.40 -0.83
C SER A 34 -35.37 11.12 0.62
N GLU A 35 -36.30 11.35 1.55
CA GLU A 35 -36.18 11.04 2.98
C GLU A 35 -36.38 9.54 3.29
N ASN A 36 -35.79 8.64 2.50
CA ASN A 36 -35.76 7.23 2.88
C ASN A 36 -34.46 6.93 3.62
N PRO A 37 -34.48 6.72 4.95
CA PRO A 37 -33.29 6.34 5.69
C PRO A 37 -32.75 5.01 5.14
N LEU A 38 -31.48 5.00 4.75
CA LEU A 38 -30.76 3.79 4.36
C LEU A 38 -30.85 2.79 5.51
N LYS A 39 -31.49 1.64 5.26
CA LYS A 39 -31.48 0.51 6.20
C LYS A 39 -30.03 0.16 6.53
N PRO A 40 -29.65 0.01 7.81
CA PRO A 40 -28.32 -0.46 8.14
C PRO A 40 -28.10 -1.83 7.47
N PRO A 41 -26.89 -2.11 6.95
CA PRO A 41 -26.62 -3.38 6.29
C PRO A 41 -26.94 -4.51 7.27
N HIS A 42 -27.79 -5.45 6.83
CA HIS A 42 -28.08 -6.66 7.58
C HIS A 42 -26.75 -7.31 8.00
N ARG A 43 -26.64 -7.65 9.28
CA ARG A 43 -25.53 -8.42 9.80
C ARG A 43 -25.42 -9.69 8.96
N SER A 44 -24.34 -9.82 8.20
CA SER A 44 -24.11 -10.98 7.34
C SER A 44 -24.13 -12.24 8.21
N THR A 45 -25.12 -13.11 7.98
CA THR A 45 -25.20 -14.46 8.54
C THR A 45 -24.31 -15.46 7.78
N LEU A 46 -23.48 -14.96 6.86
CA LEU A 46 -22.54 -15.79 6.12
C LEU A 46 -21.59 -16.46 7.12
N PRO A 47 -21.39 -17.79 7.03
CA PRO A 47 -20.40 -18.47 7.82
C PRO A 47 -19.02 -17.83 7.57
N PHE A 48 -18.17 -17.84 8.60
CA PHE A 48 -16.80 -17.36 8.48
C PHE A 48 -16.16 -17.99 7.24
N PRO A 49 -15.41 -17.21 6.42
CA PRO A 49 -14.69 -17.79 5.30
C PRO A 49 -13.81 -18.94 5.83
N PRO A 50 -13.63 -20.01 5.05
CA PRO A 50 -12.70 -21.07 5.43
C PRO A 50 -11.32 -20.47 5.74
N PRO A 51 -10.52 -21.10 6.62
CA PRO A 51 -9.21 -20.60 6.98
C PRO A 51 -8.41 -20.27 5.72
N VAL A 52 -7.79 -19.09 5.72
CA VAL A 52 -7.05 -18.59 4.56
C VAL A 52 -5.93 -19.57 4.25
N ILE A 53 -6.08 -20.34 3.18
CA ILE A 53 -5.07 -21.30 2.73
C ILE A 53 -3.81 -20.50 2.41
N GLY A 54 -2.75 -20.70 3.20
CA GLY A 54 -1.41 -20.13 2.96
C GLY A 54 -0.96 -19.03 3.92
N CYS A 55 -1.78 -18.63 4.90
CA CYS A 55 -1.38 -17.65 5.91
C CYS A 55 -1.49 -18.27 7.31
N HIS A 56 -0.34 -18.53 7.94
CA HIS A 56 -0.26 -19.24 9.24
C HIS A 56 0.10 -18.33 10.42
N ASP A 57 0.22 -17.03 10.20
CA ASP A 57 0.55 -16.06 11.24
C ASP A 57 -0.67 -15.74 12.12
N ALA A 58 -0.52 -15.93 13.44
CA ALA A 58 -1.58 -15.75 14.43
C ALA A 58 -1.97 -14.28 14.69
N ILE A 59 -1.21 -13.32 14.14
CA ILE A 59 -1.40 -11.88 14.32
C ILE A 59 -1.89 -11.25 13.02
N TYR A 60 -1.29 -11.55 11.87
CA TYR A 60 -1.54 -10.81 10.62
C TYR A 60 -2.53 -11.49 9.67
N CYS A 61 -2.77 -12.80 9.80
CA CYS A 61 -3.70 -13.52 8.93
C CYS A 61 -5.13 -13.47 9.44
N GLU A 62 -5.30 -13.94 10.67
CA GLU A 62 -6.56 -14.00 11.38
C GLU A 62 -6.31 -13.94 12.89
N GLY A 63 -7.37 -13.83 13.68
CA GLY A 63 -7.27 -13.93 15.14
C GLY A 63 -7.72 -12.69 15.90
N PRO A 64 -7.65 -12.77 17.24
CA PRO A 64 -8.28 -11.78 18.11
C PRO A 64 -7.56 -10.43 18.07
N ILE A 65 -6.23 -10.41 17.90
CA ILE A 65 -5.45 -9.16 17.84
C ILE A 65 -5.83 -8.36 16.60
N LEU A 66 -5.73 -8.93 15.40
CA LEU A 66 -6.09 -8.28 14.14
C LEU A 66 -7.51 -7.71 14.20
N LYS A 67 -8.46 -8.55 14.62
CA LYS A 67 -9.87 -8.17 14.73
C LYS A 67 -10.07 -7.00 15.69
N THR A 68 -9.44 -7.05 16.87
CA THR A 68 -9.60 -6.03 17.90
C THR A 68 -9.02 -4.70 17.45
N VAL A 69 -7.79 -4.71 16.93
CA VAL A 69 -7.10 -3.50 16.48
C VAL A 69 -7.84 -2.87 15.31
N GLN A 70 -8.21 -3.65 14.29
CA GLN A 70 -8.91 -3.12 13.11
C GLN A 70 -10.30 -2.58 13.44
N LEU A 71 -11.12 -3.32 14.20
CA LEU A 71 -12.48 -2.88 14.53
C LEU A 71 -12.49 -1.71 15.52
N SER A 72 -11.45 -1.55 16.33
CA SER A 72 -11.33 -0.39 17.22
C SER A 72 -11.09 0.92 16.48
N GLN A 73 -10.61 0.90 15.23
CA GLN A 73 -10.18 2.09 14.49
C GLN A 73 -9.26 2.98 15.34
N VAL A 74 -8.23 2.35 15.93
CA VAL A 74 -7.23 3.05 16.76
C VAL A 74 -6.30 3.92 15.91
N TYR A 75 -6.06 3.49 14.67
CA TYR A 75 -5.37 4.21 13.62
C TYR A 75 -6.38 4.71 12.56
N PRO A 76 -6.11 5.87 11.93
CA PRO A 76 -6.95 6.37 10.83
C PRO A 76 -6.82 5.54 9.55
N ASP A 77 -5.67 4.89 9.36
CA ASP A 77 -5.40 4.01 8.23
C ASP A 77 -5.35 2.55 8.70
N SER A 78 -6.19 1.69 8.12
CA SER A 78 -6.26 0.27 8.48
C SER A 78 -4.98 -0.49 8.14
N LYS A 79 -4.12 0.03 7.25
CA LYS A 79 -2.84 -0.59 6.93
C LYS A 79 -1.76 -0.33 7.97
N THR A 80 -1.90 0.69 8.82
CA THR A 80 -0.87 1.03 9.81
C THR A 80 -0.53 -0.16 10.69
N PHE A 81 -1.53 -0.83 11.26
CA PHE A 81 -1.28 -1.96 12.16
C PHE A 81 -0.68 -3.17 11.45
N VAL A 82 -1.19 -3.54 10.28
CA VAL A 82 -0.69 -4.73 9.56
C VAL A 82 0.72 -4.54 9.04
N ASP A 83 1.23 -3.31 8.97
CA ASP A 83 2.62 -3.01 8.58
C ASP A 83 3.59 -2.94 9.77
N GLN A 84 3.11 -3.10 11.00
CA GLN A 84 3.95 -3.04 12.20
C GLN A 84 4.47 -4.43 12.54
N PRO A 85 5.78 -4.70 12.46
CA PRO A 85 6.34 -5.96 12.95
C PRO A 85 6.31 -6.01 14.48
N THR A 86 6.35 -7.21 15.06
CA THR A 86 6.38 -7.37 16.51
C THR A 86 7.75 -6.98 17.10
N LEU A 87 7.76 -6.44 18.32
CA LEU A 87 8.98 -6.15 19.10
C LEU A 87 9.41 -7.32 19.99
N VAL A 88 8.47 -8.21 20.30
CA VAL A 88 8.69 -9.41 21.12
C VAL A 88 8.15 -10.64 20.37
N PRO A 89 8.53 -11.86 20.79
CA PRO A 89 8.07 -13.08 20.12
C PRO A 89 6.55 -13.20 20.10
N VAL A 90 6.00 -13.81 19.05
CA VAL A 90 4.55 -13.93 18.83
C VAL A 90 3.83 -14.47 20.06
N ASP A 91 4.33 -15.53 20.70
CA ASP A 91 3.73 -16.11 21.91
C ASP A 91 3.62 -15.10 23.07
N GLN A 92 4.62 -14.22 23.20
CA GLN A 92 4.62 -13.17 24.21
C GLN A 92 3.63 -12.05 23.86
N VAL A 93 3.51 -11.68 22.58
CA VAL A 93 2.49 -10.74 22.13
C VAL A 93 1.09 -11.26 22.42
N MET A 94 0.83 -12.54 22.13
CA MET A 94 -0.45 -13.21 22.40
C MET A 94 -0.76 -13.20 23.90
N LYS A 95 0.21 -13.56 24.75
CA LYS A 95 0.07 -13.50 26.22
C LYS A 95 -0.19 -12.08 26.73
N ASN A 96 0.49 -11.08 26.17
CA ASN A 96 0.29 -9.68 26.53
C ASN A 96 -1.11 -9.20 26.14
N PHE A 97 -1.63 -9.67 25.01
CA PHE A 97 -2.98 -9.36 24.57
C PHE A 97 -4.05 -9.96 25.50
N GLU A 98 -3.87 -11.19 25.98
CA GLU A 98 -4.75 -11.83 26.95
C GLU A 98 -4.86 -11.06 28.28
N ASN A 99 -3.84 -10.26 28.62
CA ASN A 99 -3.81 -9.44 29.83
C ASN A 99 -4.51 -8.08 29.67
N ILE A 100 -5.00 -7.73 28.48
CA ILE A 100 -5.81 -6.53 28.27
C ILE A 100 -7.14 -6.69 29.00
N LYS A 101 -7.48 -5.74 29.88
CA LYS A 101 -8.69 -5.79 30.70
C LYS A 101 -9.93 -5.41 29.89
N ASN A 102 -9.84 -4.37 29.07
CA ASN A 102 -10.93 -3.89 28.25
C ASN A 102 -10.51 -3.73 26.77
N PRO A 103 -10.73 -4.77 25.92
CA PRO A 103 -10.38 -4.73 24.50
C PRO A 103 -11.29 -3.81 23.66
N LYS A 104 -12.15 -3.00 24.28
CA LYS A 104 -12.91 -1.92 23.63
C LYS A 104 -12.34 -0.53 23.93
N ASP A 105 -11.45 -0.40 24.92
CA ASP A 105 -10.80 0.86 25.25
C ASP A 105 -9.64 1.12 24.28
N LYS A 106 -9.77 2.19 23.49
CA LYS A 106 -8.73 2.56 22.51
C LYS A 106 -7.40 2.92 23.18
N GLU A 107 -7.40 3.48 24.38
CA GLU A 107 -6.16 3.84 25.08
C GLU A 107 -5.41 2.60 25.58
N GLU A 108 -6.15 1.58 26.03
CA GLU A 108 -5.55 0.31 26.43
C GLU A 108 -4.98 -0.43 25.20
N ILE A 109 -5.69 -0.43 24.08
CA ILE A 109 -5.20 -0.97 22.80
C ILE A 109 -3.93 -0.23 22.34
N ARG A 110 -3.90 1.11 22.41
CA ARG A 110 -2.71 1.92 22.06
C ARG A 110 -1.51 1.55 22.90
N ARG A 111 -1.70 1.35 24.20
CA ARG A 111 -0.64 0.94 25.12
C ARG A 111 -0.10 -0.44 24.76
N PHE A 112 -0.99 -1.40 24.57
CA PHE A 112 -0.62 -2.75 24.11
C PHE A 112 0.19 -2.69 22.81
N LEU A 113 -0.27 -1.94 21.81
CA LEU A 113 0.43 -1.79 20.53
C LEU A 113 1.82 -1.19 20.71
N LYS A 114 1.94 -0.10 21.48
CA LYS A 114 3.21 0.57 21.75
C LYS A 114 4.24 -0.33 22.43
N GLU A 115 3.80 -1.24 23.29
CA GLU A 115 4.67 -2.14 24.05
C GLU A 115 5.07 -3.40 23.26
N ASN A 116 4.29 -3.78 22.24
CA ASN A 116 4.43 -5.09 21.57
C ASN A 116 4.81 -4.99 20.09
N PHE A 117 4.63 -3.83 19.46
CA PHE A 117 4.80 -3.64 18.02
C PHE A 117 5.73 -2.46 17.73
N ALA A 118 6.55 -2.63 16.70
CA ALA A 118 7.45 -1.59 16.24
C ALA A 118 6.72 -0.61 15.33
N LYS A 119 7.44 0.41 14.85
CA LYS A 119 6.90 1.31 13.82
C LYS A 119 6.70 0.56 12.50
N GLU A 120 5.68 0.95 11.75
CA GLU A 120 5.36 0.39 10.44
C GLU A 120 6.55 0.46 9.46
N GLY A 121 6.94 -0.68 8.88
CA GLY A 121 8.08 -0.79 7.97
C GLY A 121 9.46 -0.60 8.62
N SER A 122 9.59 -0.75 9.94
CA SER A 122 10.87 -0.63 10.65
C SER A 122 11.90 -1.70 10.24
N GLU A 123 11.45 -2.84 9.73
CA GLU A 123 12.22 -3.91 9.12
C GLU A 123 12.75 -3.56 7.72
N LEU A 124 12.29 -2.47 7.11
CA LEU A 124 12.77 -2.01 5.81
C LEU A 124 13.96 -1.08 5.99
N ILE A 125 14.93 -1.18 5.07
CA ILE A 125 16.05 -0.25 4.99
C ILE A 125 16.19 0.32 3.58
N PRO A 126 16.51 1.61 3.46
CA PRO A 126 16.80 2.22 2.18
C PRO A 126 18.04 1.58 1.56
N VAL A 127 18.01 1.39 0.24
CA VAL A 127 19.15 0.87 -0.53
C VAL A 127 19.32 1.74 -1.74
N LYS A 128 20.56 2.15 -2.02
CA LYS A 128 20.87 2.78 -3.29
C LYS A 128 20.99 1.70 -4.38
N PRO A 129 20.25 1.77 -5.50
CA PRO A 129 20.45 0.85 -6.62
C PRO A 129 21.90 0.87 -7.09
N GLN A 130 22.45 -0.30 -7.44
CA GLN A 130 23.87 -0.44 -7.77
C GLN A 130 24.26 0.33 -9.04
N ASP A 131 23.35 0.41 -9.99
CA ASP A 131 23.44 1.09 -11.29
C ASP A 131 22.96 2.55 -11.22
N PHE A 132 22.63 3.07 -10.04
CA PHE A 132 22.21 4.45 -9.90
C PHE A 132 23.36 5.43 -10.17
N HIS A 133 23.25 6.17 -11.25
CA HIS A 133 24.09 7.31 -11.57
C HIS A 133 23.30 8.60 -11.41
N LYS A 134 23.85 9.63 -10.76
CA LYS A 134 23.16 10.92 -10.57
C LYS A 134 22.83 11.62 -11.90
N ASN A 135 23.68 11.45 -12.90
CA ASN A 135 23.56 12.09 -14.21
C ASN A 135 23.51 11.03 -15.32
N PRO A 136 22.42 10.27 -15.46
CA PRO A 136 22.28 9.27 -16.51
C PRO A 136 22.23 9.91 -17.89
N ASN A 137 22.69 9.17 -18.91
CA ASN A 137 22.86 9.69 -20.27
C ASN A 137 21.56 10.26 -20.88
N PHE A 138 20.39 9.71 -20.53
CA PHE A 138 19.11 10.17 -21.09
C PHE A 138 18.81 11.63 -20.75
N LEU A 139 19.26 12.14 -19.58
CA LEU A 139 19.04 13.53 -19.18
C LEU A 139 19.75 14.53 -20.10
N SER A 140 20.88 14.12 -20.69
CA SER A 140 21.61 14.96 -21.64
C SER A 140 20.85 15.18 -22.96
N GLY A 141 19.93 14.25 -23.30
CA GLY A 141 19.09 14.34 -24.49
C GLY A 141 17.89 15.30 -24.35
N ILE A 142 17.58 15.74 -23.13
CA ILE A 142 16.43 16.62 -22.86
C ILE A 142 16.84 18.07 -23.09
N LYS A 143 16.38 18.66 -24.20
CA LYS A 143 16.71 20.05 -24.59
C LYS A 143 15.95 21.10 -23.80
N ASP A 144 14.70 20.82 -23.46
CA ASP A 144 13.88 21.74 -22.67
C ASP A 144 14.37 21.78 -21.22
N ARG A 145 14.71 22.98 -20.75
CA ARG A 145 15.30 23.18 -19.41
C ARG A 145 14.36 22.80 -18.27
N TYR A 146 13.05 22.98 -18.44
CA TYR A 146 12.07 22.69 -17.39
C TYR A 146 11.83 21.19 -17.32
N LEU A 147 11.66 20.53 -18.47
CA LEU A 147 11.53 19.08 -18.53
C LEU A 147 12.80 18.38 -18.03
N LYS A 148 13.98 18.94 -18.32
CA LYS A 148 15.24 18.40 -17.80
C LYS A 148 15.31 18.49 -16.28
N GLY A 149 15.01 19.65 -15.69
CA GLY A 149 14.99 19.81 -14.24
C GLY A 149 13.92 18.93 -13.55
N TRP A 150 12.75 18.77 -14.17
CA TRP A 150 11.74 17.82 -13.70
C TRP A 150 12.23 16.37 -13.74
N ALA A 151 12.88 15.95 -14.82
CA ALA A 151 13.42 14.60 -14.97
C ALA A 151 14.58 14.32 -14.00
N GLU A 152 15.43 15.33 -13.72
CA GLU A 152 16.47 15.27 -12.69
C GLU A 152 15.85 15.04 -11.30
N ASN A 153 14.82 15.83 -10.94
CA ASN A 153 14.11 15.67 -9.68
C ASN A 153 13.40 14.30 -9.57
N LEU A 154 12.80 13.83 -10.67
CA LEU A 154 12.16 12.52 -10.70
C LEU A 154 13.18 11.39 -10.48
N HIS A 155 14.32 11.47 -11.16
CA HIS A 155 15.39 10.48 -11.08
C HIS A 155 15.96 10.36 -9.67
N ASP A 156 15.97 11.46 -8.92
CA ASP A 156 16.45 11.48 -7.54
C ASP A 156 15.60 10.68 -6.54
N PHE A 157 14.37 10.32 -6.90
CA PHE A 157 13.54 9.47 -6.05
C PHE A 157 13.97 8.00 -6.06
N TRP A 158 14.74 7.52 -7.03
CA TRP A 158 15.06 6.08 -7.09
C TRP A 158 15.80 5.55 -5.85
N PRO A 159 16.86 6.22 -5.33
CA PRO A 159 17.46 5.82 -4.07
C PRO A 159 16.52 6.00 -2.87
N GLU A 160 15.60 6.98 -2.93
CA GLU A 160 14.63 7.23 -1.86
C GLU A 160 13.51 6.20 -1.81
N LEU A 161 13.12 5.60 -2.94
CA LEU A 161 12.03 4.63 -3.05
C LEU A 161 12.53 3.18 -3.05
N THR A 162 13.83 2.96 -3.16
CA THR A 162 14.39 1.61 -3.14
C THR A 162 14.58 1.11 -1.70
N ARG A 163 14.10 -0.10 -1.43
CA ARG A 163 14.11 -0.75 -0.11
C ARG A 163 14.63 -2.17 -0.20
N LYS A 164 15.11 -2.70 0.92
CA LYS A 164 15.22 -4.14 1.17
C LYS A 164 14.68 -4.47 2.55
N VAL A 165 14.21 -5.71 2.71
CA VAL A 165 13.83 -6.26 4.02
C VAL A 165 15.10 -6.66 4.78
N ASP A 166 15.24 -6.21 6.02
CA ASP A 166 16.34 -6.54 6.91
C ASP A 166 15.82 -7.29 8.15
N LYS A 167 15.83 -8.62 8.05
CA LYS A 167 15.39 -9.51 9.12
C LYS A 167 16.23 -9.43 10.38
N SER A 168 17.47 -8.92 10.31
CA SER A 168 18.31 -8.77 11.51
C SER A 168 17.71 -7.79 12.52
N LYS A 169 16.78 -6.94 12.07
CA LYS A 169 16.00 -6.04 12.92
C LYS A 169 14.87 -6.71 13.69
N LEU A 170 14.50 -7.94 13.33
CA LEU A 170 13.47 -8.71 14.02
C LEU A 170 14.11 -9.55 15.13
N CYS A 171 13.45 -9.61 16.29
CA CYS A 171 13.87 -10.50 17.36
C CYS A 171 13.65 -11.97 16.97
N LYS A 172 14.32 -12.91 17.67
CA LYS A 172 14.05 -14.34 17.49
C LYS A 172 12.60 -14.65 17.86
N GLY A 173 11.83 -15.18 16.92
CA GLY A 173 10.40 -15.49 17.11
C GLY A 173 9.47 -14.29 16.97
N CYS A 174 10.00 -13.11 16.64
CA CYS A 174 9.19 -11.98 16.18
C CYS A 174 8.58 -12.29 14.80
N SER A 175 7.49 -11.61 14.48
CA SER A 175 6.82 -11.74 13.18
C SER A 175 6.64 -10.38 12.49
N SER A 176 6.49 -10.43 11.18
CA SER A 176 6.11 -9.33 10.31
C SER A 176 5.15 -9.86 9.24
N SER A 177 4.26 -9.01 8.75
CA SER A 177 3.45 -9.29 7.56
C SER A 177 4.24 -9.22 6.26
N PHE A 178 5.47 -8.68 6.28
CA PHE A 178 6.31 -8.60 5.09
C PHE A 178 6.70 -9.99 4.58
N LEU A 179 6.50 -10.20 3.29
CA LEU A 179 6.94 -11.41 2.61
C LEU A 179 8.47 -11.43 2.45
N ASP A 180 9.01 -12.64 2.52
CA ASP A 180 10.43 -12.88 2.29
C ASP A 180 10.80 -12.71 0.83
N ILE A 181 11.65 -11.72 0.57
CA ILE A 181 12.18 -11.45 -0.75
C ILE A 181 13.70 -11.26 -0.70
N PRO A 182 14.45 -11.86 -1.66
CA PRO A 182 15.90 -11.88 -1.60
C PRO A 182 16.57 -10.61 -2.15
N HIS A 183 15.84 -9.76 -2.87
CA HIS A 183 16.41 -8.62 -3.60
C HIS A 183 15.80 -7.29 -3.16
N PRO A 184 16.55 -6.18 -3.31
CA PRO A 184 15.99 -4.85 -3.20
C PRO A 184 14.87 -4.63 -4.23
N PHE A 185 13.95 -3.75 -3.88
CA PHE A 185 12.76 -3.46 -4.67
C PHE A 185 12.40 -1.97 -4.56
N VAL A 186 11.70 -1.44 -5.55
CA VAL A 186 11.18 -0.07 -5.55
C VAL A 186 9.75 -0.08 -5.03
N VAL A 187 9.42 0.86 -4.15
CA VAL A 187 8.04 1.06 -3.66
C VAL A 187 7.39 2.25 -4.38
N PRO A 188 6.06 2.27 -4.54
CA PRO A 188 5.36 3.44 -5.10
C PRO A 188 5.52 4.71 -4.26
N GLY A 189 5.75 4.56 -2.95
CA GLY A 189 5.95 5.66 -2.00
C GLY A 189 4.74 5.91 -1.09
N GLY A 190 4.91 6.85 -0.15
CA GLY A 190 3.90 7.17 0.85
C GLY A 190 3.63 6.00 1.81
N ARG A 191 2.37 5.56 1.88
CA ARG A 191 1.94 4.44 2.75
C ARG A 191 2.25 3.05 2.16
N PHE A 192 2.66 2.99 0.90
CA PHE A 192 2.97 1.75 0.21
C PHE A 192 4.44 1.40 0.46
N ARG A 193 4.65 0.30 1.17
CA ARG A 193 5.97 -0.13 1.65
C ARG A 193 6.45 -1.39 0.95
N GLU A 194 5.54 -2.08 0.28
CA GLU A 194 5.77 -3.28 -0.51
C GLU A 194 5.97 -2.90 -1.98
N TYR A 195 6.55 -3.81 -2.76
CA TYR A 195 6.47 -3.70 -4.21
C TYR A 195 5.07 -4.12 -4.66
N TYR A 196 4.54 -3.43 -5.67
CA TYR A 196 3.25 -3.73 -6.27
C TYR A 196 3.48 -4.26 -7.67
N TYR A 197 2.79 -5.35 -8.02
CA TYR A 197 3.07 -6.12 -9.23
C TYR A 197 3.02 -5.27 -10.52
N TRP A 198 1.87 -4.64 -10.78
CA TRP A 198 1.69 -3.81 -11.98
C TRP A 198 2.44 -2.47 -11.91
N ASP A 199 2.54 -1.83 -10.73
CA ASP A 199 3.36 -0.62 -10.54
C ASP A 199 4.84 -0.88 -10.87
N SER A 200 5.35 -2.07 -10.55
CA SER A 200 6.73 -2.45 -10.81
C SER A 200 7.02 -2.52 -12.31
N TYR A 201 6.06 -2.94 -13.14
CA TYR A 201 6.20 -2.90 -14.59
C TYR A 201 6.46 -1.47 -15.08
N PHE A 202 5.61 -0.51 -14.70
CA PHE A 202 5.79 0.90 -15.12
C PHE A 202 7.00 1.58 -14.49
N THR A 203 7.48 1.10 -13.34
CA THR A 203 8.68 1.61 -12.69
C THR A 203 9.96 1.16 -13.41
N MET A 204 9.92 0.02 -14.11
CA MET A 204 11.06 -0.52 -14.86
C MET A 204 11.20 0.06 -16.28
N GLU A 205 10.13 0.65 -16.84
CA GLU A 205 10.10 1.26 -18.18
C GLU A 205 10.53 2.73 -18.16
#